data_AF-V2WKE4-F1
#
_entry.id   AF-V2WKE4-F1
#
_cell.length_a   1.000
_cell.length_b   1.000
_cell.length_c   1.000
_cell.angle_alpha   90.00
_cell.angle_beta   90.00
_cell.angle_gamma   90.00
#
_symmetry.space_group_name_H-M   'P 1'
#
loop_
_entity.id
_entity.type
_entity.pdbx_description
1 polymer ?
#
loop_
_entity_poly.entity_id
_entity_poly.type
_entity_poly.pdbx_seq_one_letter_code
_entity_poly.pdbx_strand_id
1 'polypeptide(L)'
;MRFKSNLRPNLPLRPPGSPTRALLSQGLTKKDFLDTCYAIWKKEGLYHVHGHSFHIGGAVELLLAGVPPEVVAQIGGWTLLAFLLYWQWVEEILPKSTYQAYKDQYNRVQARIEQFRISHRIPPNIPDLVNSGATSIDDLD
;
A
#
# COMPACT_ATOMS: atom_id res chain seq x y z
N MET A 1 -14.17 -49.68 -28.12
CA MET A 1 -15.09 -49.87 -26.96
C MET A 1 -14.62 -48.94 -25.85
N ARG A 2 -15.45 -47.97 -25.45
CA ARG A 2 -15.17 -46.93 -24.45
C ARG A 2 -15.63 -47.44 -23.08
N PHE A 3 -14.85 -47.28 -22.03
CA PHE A 3 -15.40 -47.13 -20.68
C PHE A 3 -14.72 -45.95 -19.99
N LYS A 4 -15.54 -44.97 -19.63
CA LYS A 4 -15.18 -43.80 -18.82
C LYS A 4 -15.02 -44.27 -17.38
N SER A 5 -13.94 -43.86 -16.71
CA SER A 5 -13.91 -43.76 -15.25
C SER A 5 -13.59 -42.32 -14.88
N ASN A 6 -14.64 -41.49 -14.89
CA ASN A 6 -14.72 -40.38 -13.94
C ASN A 6 -14.54 -40.97 -12.56
N LEU A 7 -13.64 -40.42 -11.72
CA LEU A 7 -13.76 -40.30 -10.27
C LEU A 7 -12.44 -39.71 -9.75
N ARG A 8 -12.51 -38.48 -9.22
CA ARG A 8 -11.40 -37.81 -8.53
C ARG A 8 -11.19 -38.49 -7.19
N PRO A 9 -10.00 -38.99 -6.84
CA PRO A 9 -9.75 -39.49 -5.50
C PRO A 9 -9.48 -38.29 -4.58
N ASN A 10 -10.06 -38.32 -3.39
CA ASN A 10 -9.91 -37.35 -2.27
C ASN A 10 -10.93 -36.21 -2.22
N LEU A 11 -12.19 -36.57 -1.99
CA LEU A 11 -13.11 -35.70 -1.26
C LEU A 11 -13.21 -36.21 0.19
N PRO A 12 -12.78 -35.46 1.21
CA PRO A 12 -13.01 -35.88 2.59
C PRO A 12 -14.50 -35.79 2.93
N LEU A 13 -15.07 -36.89 3.42
CA LEU A 13 -16.43 -36.97 3.94
C LEU A 13 -16.56 -36.03 5.16
N ARG A 14 -17.25 -34.91 4.99
CA ARG A 14 -17.54 -33.97 6.09
C ARG A 14 -18.83 -34.39 6.80
N PRO A 15 -18.86 -34.56 8.14
CA PRO A 15 -20.10 -34.68 8.88
C PRO A 15 -20.74 -33.29 9.08
N PRO A 16 -22.08 -33.18 9.03
CA PRO A 16 -22.76 -31.91 9.25
C PRO A 16 -22.83 -31.62 10.75
N GLY A 17 -22.33 -30.46 11.20
CA GLY A 17 -22.75 -29.91 12.50
C GLY A 17 -21.68 -29.39 13.47
N SER A 18 -20.39 -29.29 13.12
CA SER A 18 -19.41 -28.66 14.02
C SER A 18 -19.19 -27.18 13.66
N PRO A 19 -19.65 -26.21 14.45
CA PRO A 19 -19.20 -24.83 14.33
C PRO A 19 -17.83 -24.70 15.02
N THR A 20 -17.02 -23.75 14.57
CA THR A 20 -15.85 -23.25 15.30
C THR A 20 -14.59 -24.13 15.26
N ARG A 21 -14.03 -24.36 14.07
CA ARG A 21 -12.55 -24.51 13.89
C ARG A 21 -12.03 -24.47 12.45
N ALA A 22 -12.88 -24.20 11.46
CA ALA A 22 -12.48 -24.15 10.04
C ALA A 22 -12.05 -22.77 9.52
N LEU A 23 -11.93 -21.75 10.38
CA LEU A 23 -11.59 -20.39 9.95
C LEU A 23 -10.07 -20.11 9.87
N LEU A 24 -9.21 -21.03 10.33
CA LEU A 24 -7.76 -20.77 10.39
C LEU A 24 -6.99 -21.26 9.16
N SER A 25 -7.64 -21.86 8.15
CA SER A 25 -6.94 -22.36 6.95
C SER A 25 -7.40 -21.71 5.63
N GLN A 26 -8.28 -20.72 5.67
CA GLN A 26 -8.53 -19.85 4.52
C GLN A 26 -7.74 -18.58 4.78
N GLY A 27 -6.72 -18.34 3.96
CA GLY A 27 -5.92 -17.11 4.06
C GLY A 27 -6.84 -15.89 4.00
N LEU A 28 -6.57 -14.90 4.85
CA LEU A 28 -7.33 -13.65 4.87
C LEU A 28 -7.23 -13.00 3.48
N THR A 29 -8.35 -12.88 2.78
CA THR A 29 -8.35 -12.20 1.48
C THR A 29 -8.29 -10.69 1.69
N LYS A 30 -7.80 -9.96 0.69
CA LYS A 30 -7.82 -8.48 0.68
C LYS A 30 -9.23 -7.95 0.93
N LYS A 31 -10.24 -8.62 0.35
CA LYS A 31 -11.65 -8.25 0.50
C LYS A 31 -12.10 -8.40 1.95
N ASP A 32 -11.83 -9.54 2.57
CA ASP A 32 -12.26 -9.81 3.95
C ASP A 32 -11.59 -8.85 4.96
N PHE A 33 -10.32 -8.52 4.73
CA PHE A 33 -9.61 -7.52 5.53
C PHE A 33 -10.27 -6.13 5.41
N LEU A 34 -10.47 -5.65 4.18
CA LEU A 34 -11.06 -4.34 3.95
C LEU A 34 -12.51 -4.25 4.43
N ASP A 35 -13.31 -5.30 4.24
CA ASP A 35 -14.70 -5.39 4.72
C ASP A 35 -14.74 -5.33 6.25
N THR A 36 -13.77 -5.96 6.93
CA THR A 36 -13.62 -5.90 8.39
C THR A 36 -13.28 -4.48 8.86
N CYS A 37 -12.28 -3.84 8.26
CA CYS A 37 -11.92 -2.47 8.60
C CYS A 37 -13.08 -1.49 8.33
N TYR A 38 -13.78 -1.65 7.21
CA TYR A 38 -14.94 -0.83 6.87
C TYR A 38 -16.07 -0.96 7.89
N ALA A 39 -16.35 -2.18 8.37
CA ALA A 39 -17.37 -2.38 9.40
C ALA A 39 -17.04 -1.61 10.70
N ILE A 40 -15.77 -1.58 11.10
CA ILE A 40 -15.30 -0.82 12.26
C ILE A 40 -15.43 0.68 12.02
N TRP A 41 -14.94 1.20 10.89
CA TRP A 41 -15.01 2.63 10.59
C TRP A 41 -16.43 3.15 10.41
N LYS A 42 -17.31 2.36 9.78
CA LYS A 42 -18.72 2.70 9.63
C LYS A 42 -19.41 2.86 10.98
N LYS A 43 -19.07 2.03 11.96
CA LYS A 43 -19.59 2.12 13.32
C LYS A 43 -19.21 3.44 14.00
N GLU A 44 -18.00 3.93 13.73
CA GLU A 44 -17.46 5.19 14.29
C GLU A 44 -17.78 6.41 13.41
N GLY A 45 -18.56 6.27 12.34
CA GLY A 45 -18.92 7.37 11.44
C GLY A 45 -17.77 7.93 10.60
N LEU A 46 -16.70 7.15 10.41
CA LEU A 46 -15.51 7.57 9.66
C LEU A 46 -15.65 7.27 8.16
N TYR A 47 -14.98 8.07 7.33
CA TYR A 47 -14.99 7.93 5.88
C TYR A 47 -14.42 6.59 5.41
N HIS A 48 -14.86 6.13 4.24
CA HIS A 48 -14.36 4.90 3.63
C HIS A 48 -12.88 5.03 3.26
N VAL A 49 -12.05 4.19 3.87
CA VAL A 49 -10.61 4.14 3.60
C VAL A 49 -10.34 3.00 2.62
N HIS A 50 -9.64 3.33 1.53
CA HIS A 50 -9.31 2.36 0.47
C HIS A 50 -8.02 1.61 0.82
N GLY A 51 -7.81 0.45 0.19
CA GLY A 51 -6.57 -0.33 0.35
C GLY A 51 -5.29 0.50 0.12
N HIS A 52 -5.31 1.40 -0.87
CA HIS A 52 -4.19 2.27 -1.18
C HIS A 52 -3.82 3.21 -0.01
N SER A 53 -4.80 3.66 0.78
CA SER A 53 -4.56 4.50 1.96
C SER A 53 -3.74 3.79 3.03
N PHE A 54 -3.86 2.47 3.18
CA PHE A 54 -3.00 1.69 4.08
C PHE A 54 -1.57 1.62 3.57
N HIS A 55 -1.40 1.55 2.25
CA HIS A 55 -0.07 1.50 1.64
C HIS A 55 0.66 2.83 1.86
N ILE A 56 -0.03 3.95 1.60
CA ILE A 56 0.50 5.30 1.90
C ILE A 56 0.77 5.44 3.40
N GLY A 57 -0.21 5.13 4.25
CA GLY A 57 -0.07 5.28 5.70
C GLY A 57 1.07 4.45 6.28
N GLY A 58 1.26 3.21 5.78
CA GLY A 58 2.38 2.36 6.17
C GLY A 58 3.73 2.93 5.74
N ALA A 59 3.84 3.47 4.53
CA ALA A 59 5.05 4.13 4.06
C ALA A 59 5.37 5.39 4.89
N VAL A 60 4.36 6.21 5.21
CA VAL A 60 4.49 7.37 6.10
C VAL A 60 5.05 6.92 7.46
N GLU A 61 4.43 5.93 8.08
CA GLU A 61 4.83 5.48 9.42
C GLU A 61 6.27 4.98 9.44
N LEU A 62 6.70 4.21 8.42
CA LEU A 62 8.09 3.76 8.31
C LEU A 62 9.07 4.92 8.16
N LEU A 63 8.73 5.92 7.34
CA LEU A 63 9.56 7.12 7.16
C LEU A 63 9.68 7.93 8.45
N LEU A 64 8.56 8.10 9.16
CA LEU A 64 8.51 8.76 10.47
C LEU A 64 9.33 7.99 11.51
N ALA A 65 9.28 6.66 11.48
CA ALA A 65 10.00 5.78 12.40
C ALA A 65 11.53 5.78 12.20
N GLY A 66 12.07 6.36 11.12
CA GLY A 66 13.50 6.33 10.88
C GLY A 66 13.95 5.54 9.67
N VAL A 67 13.06 4.78 9.04
CA VAL A 67 13.44 3.80 8.04
C VAL A 67 13.96 4.51 6.78
N PRO A 68 15.11 4.07 6.22
CA PRO A 68 15.66 4.68 5.02
C PRO A 68 14.67 4.63 3.83
N PRO A 69 14.54 5.71 3.05
CA PRO A 69 13.67 5.78 1.87
C PRO A 69 13.82 4.60 0.89
N GLU A 70 15.03 4.09 0.69
CA GLU A 70 15.36 2.91 -0.12
C GLU A 70 14.56 1.69 0.32
N VAL A 71 14.56 1.45 1.63
CA VAL A 71 13.93 0.30 2.26
C VAL A 71 12.42 0.45 2.20
N VAL A 72 11.90 1.66 2.41
CA VAL A 72 10.46 1.93 2.29
C VAL A 72 9.99 1.75 0.85
N ALA A 73 10.74 2.24 -0.14
CA ALA A 73 10.44 2.06 -1.56
C ALA A 73 10.42 0.58 -1.94
N GLN A 74 11.40 -0.19 -1.48
CA GLN A 74 11.45 -1.65 -1.71
C GLN A 74 10.29 -2.39 -1.04
N ILE A 75 9.95 -2.05 0.20
CA ILE A 75 8.80 -2.65 0.92
C ILE A 75 7.49 -2.33 0.20
N GLY A 76 7.36 -1.08 -0.29
CA GLY A 76 6.17 -0.63 -1.01
C GLY A 76 6.09 -1.11 -2.46
N GLY A 77 7.17 -1.68 -3.01
CA GLY A 77 7.25 -2.04 -4.43
C GLY A 77 7.34 -0.83 -5.37
N TRP A 78 7.78 0.32 -4.87
CA TRP A 78 7.84 1.56 -5.65
C TRP A 78 9.18 1.65 -6.39
N THR A 79 9.14 2.14 -7.62
CA THR A 79 10.39 2.57 -8.28
C THR A 79 10.94 3.80 -7.55
N LEU A 80 12.26 3.93 -7.46
CA LEU A 80 12.90 5.04 -6.73
C LEU A 80 12.44 6.42 -7.22
N LEU A 81 12.16 6.53 -8.53
CA LEU A 81 11.69 7.77 -9.15
C LEU A 81 10.23 8.08 -8.80
N ALA A 82 9.33 7.08 -8.88
CA ALA A 82 7.94 7.23 -8.45
C ALA A 82 7.86 7.58 -6.96
N PHE A 83 8.74 6.98 -6.15
CA PHE A 83 8.85 7.26 -4.73
C PHE A 83 9.27 8.70 -4.45
N LEU A 84 10.28 9.21 -5.16
CA LEU A 84 10.69 10.60 -5.02
C LEU A 84 9.61 11.58 -5.48
N LEU A 85 8.99 11.33 -6.63
CA LEU A 85 7.93 12.18 -7.16
C LEU A 85 6.76 12.29 -6.19
N TYR A 86 6.30 11.15 -5.69
CA TYR A 86 5.19 11.10 -4.74
C TYR A 86 5.49 11.91 -3.48
N TRP A 87 6.69 11.73 -2.90
CA TRP A 87 7.03 12.38 -1.64
C TRP A 87 7.48 13.84 -1.77
N GLN A 88 7.98 14.24 -2.94
CA GLN A 88 8.31 15.65 -3.22
C GLN A 88 7.02 16.49 -3.35
N TRP A 89 5.92 15.88 -3.79
CA TRP A 89 4.63 16.55 -4.04
C TRP A 89 3.61 16.32 -2.93
N VAL A 90 4.04 15.71 -1.83
CA VAL A 90 3.10 15.26 -0.81
C VAL A 90 2.40 16.41 -0.07
N GLU A 91 2.97 17.62 -0.10
CA GLU A 91 2.29 18.85 0.33
C GLU A 91 1.10 19.22 -0.56
N GLU A 92 1.16 18.89 -1.86
CA GLU A 92 0.06 19.10 -2.81
C GLU A 92 -0.95 17.95 -2.78
N ILE A 93 -0.49 16.74 -2.51
CA ILE A 93 -1.30 15.51 -2.53
C ILE A 93 -2.05 15.29 -1.21
N LEU A 94 -1.47 15.65 -0.07
CA LEU A 94 -2.11 15.42 1.22
C LEU A 94 -3.19 16.48 1.51
N PRO A 95 -4.34 16.07 2.06
CA PRO A 95 -5.29 17.01 2.65
C PRO A 95 -4.57 17.90 3.67
N LYS A 96 -4.83 19.22 3.63
CA LYS A 96 -4.21 20.21 4.53
C LYS A 96 -4.27 19.80 6.02
N SER A 97 -5.32 19.11 6.44
CA SER A 97 -5.48 18.57 7.79
C SER A 97 -4.41 17.55 8.17
N THR A 98 -4.09 16.63 7.25
CA THR A 98 -3.04 15.62 7.45
C THR A 98 -1.67 16.28 7.48
N TYR A 99 -1.40 17.22 6.56
CA TYR A 99 -0.14 17.97 6.57
C TYR A 99 0.07 18.72 7.90
N GLN A 100 -0.96 19.43 8.39
CA GLN A 100 -0.86 20.18 9.65
C GLN A 100 -0.59 19.30 10.87
N ALA A 101 -1.17 18.09 10.92
CA ALA A 101 -0.95 17.15 12.02
C ALA A 101 0.49 16.64 12.11
N TYR A 102 1.17 16.53 10.96
CA TYR A 102 2.51 15.94 10.86
C TYR A 102 3.61 16.94 10.47
N LYS A 103 3.30 18.24 10.40
CA LYS A 103 4.19 19.30 9.88
C LYS A 103 5.60 19.31 10.51
N ASP A 104 5.71 19.02 11.81
CA ASP A 104 6.98 19.10 12.53
C ASP A 104 7.88 17.90 12.20
N GLN A 105 7.27 16.73 12.00
CA GLN A 105 7.97 15.51 11.62
C GLN A 105 8.24 15.47 10.12
N TYR A 106 7.42 16.14 9.34
CA TYR A 106 7.53 16.25 7.90
C TYR A 106 8.87 16.85 7.45
N ASN A 107 9.35 17.91 8.12
CA ASN A 107 10.66 18.50 7.83
C ASN A 107 11.81 17.48 7.94
N ARG A 108 11.70 16.53 8.88
CA ARG A 108 12.71 15.47 9.06
C ARG A 108 12.63 14.43 7.94
N VAL A 109 11.42 14.08 7.51
CA VAL A 109 11.20 13.18 6.39
C VAL A 109 11.70 13.84 5.09
N GLN A 110 11.35 15.09 4.83
CA GLN A 110 11.84 15.86 3.68
C GLN A 110 13.37 15.91 3.61
N ALA A 111 14.05 16.19 4.72
CA ALA A 111 15.52 16.20 4.75
C ALA A 111 16.13 14.84 4.34
N ARG A 112 15.51 13.72 4.75
CA ARG A 112 15.97 12.38 4.38
C ARG A 112 15.69 12.05 2.92
N ILE A 113 14.55 12.50 2.40
CA ILE A 113 14.18 12.31 1.00
C ILE A 113 15.10 13.13 0.09
N GLU A 114 15.49 14.32 0.51
CA GLU A 114 16.48 15.14 -0.19
C GLU A 114 17.87 14.49 -0.17
N GLN A 115 18.30 13.95 0.98
CA GLN A 115 19.55 13.17 1.07
C GLN A 115 19.52 11.94 0.16
N PHE A 116 18.39 11.24 0.10
CA PHE A 116 18.16 10.10 -0.78
C PHE A 116 18.33 10.51 -2.26
N ARG A 117 17.70 11.61 -2.67
CA ARG A 117 17.82 12.20 -4.01
C ARG A 117 19.26 12.50 -4.39
N ILE A 118 20.00 13.18 -3.50
CA ILE A 118 21.41 13.54 -3.70
C ILE A 118 22.28 12.28 -3.82
N SER A 119 22.08 11.30 -2.93
CA SER A 119 22.83 10.04 -2.93
C SER A 119 22.65 9.26 -4.24
N HIS A 120 21.42 9.25 -4.77
CA HIS A 120 21.07 8.54 -6.01
C HIS A 120 21.32 9.37 -7.28
N ARG A 121 21.92 10.57 -7.15
CA ARG A 121 22.23 11.49 -8.26
C ARG A 121 21.00 11.85 -9.10
N ILE A 122 19.84 11.98 -8.46
CA ILE A 122 18.59 12.30 -9.13
C ILE A 122 18.47 13.83 -9.25
N PRO A 123 18.27 14.38 -10.45
CA PRO A 123 18.19 15.82 -10.64
C PRO A 123 17.01 16.44 -9.87
N PRO A 124 17.12 17.69 -9.39
CA PRO A 124 16.08 18.34 -8.58
C PRO A 124 14.81 18.65 -9.40
N ASN A 125 14.96 18.79 -10.71
CA ASN A 125 13.88 19.10 -11.64
C ASN A 125 13.38 17.80 -12.30
N ILE A 126 12.70 16.98 -11.49
CA ILE A 126 12.11 15.70 -11.93
C ILE A 126 10.94 15.87 -12.93
N PRO A 127 10.12 16.95 -12.90
CA PRO A 127 9.02 17.14 -13.87
C PRO A 127 9.49 17.11 -15.34
N ASP A 128 10.67 17.65 -15.63
CA ASP A 128 11.23 17.64 -16.99
C ASP A 128 11.72 16.25 -17.43
N LEU A 129 11.99 15.34 -16.48
CA LEU A 129 12.36 13.96 -16.77
C LEU A 129 11.14 13.13 -17.21
N VAL A 130 9.99 13.35 -16.55
CA VAL A 130 8.71 12.68 -16.86
C VAL A 130 8.08 13.22 -18.15
N ASN A 131 8.27 14.50 -18.48
CA ASN A 131 7.79 15.09 -19.74
C ASN A 131 8.49 14.55 -21.00
N SER A 132 9.54 13.72 -20.85
CA SER A 132 10.20 13.03 -21.97
C SER A 132 9.59 11.65 -22.30
N GLY A 133 8.61 11.18 -21.50
CA GLY A 133 7.91 9.92 -21.73
C GLY A 133 6.67 9.81 -20.83
N ALA A 134 5.51 9.98 -21.45
CA ALA A 134 4.19 10.03 -20.82
C ALA A 134 3.89 8.89 -19.84
N THR A 135 3.41 9.24 -18.64
CA THR A 135 2.46 8.45 -17.84
C THR A 135 1.68 9.41 -16.94
N SER A 136 0.35 9.35 -17.00
CA SER A 136 -0.52 10.01 -16.01
C SER A 136 -0.17 9.50 -14.61
N ILE A 137 -0.31 10.33 -13.59
CA ILE A 137 -0.15 9.92 -12.18
C ILE A 137 -1.12 8.78 -11.82
N ASP A 138 -2.19 8.61 -12.58
CA ASP A 138 -3.17 7.52 -12.45
C ASP A 138 -2.70 6.17 -13.02
N ASP A 139 -1.56 6.11 -13.73
CA ASP A 139 -1.07 4.90 -14.43
C ASP A 139 0.09 4.19 -13.70
N LEU A 140 0.46 4.61 -12.49
CA LEU A 140 1.48 3.95 -11.67
C LEU A 140 0.82 2.95 -10.69
N ASP A 141 0.37 1.83 -11.24
CA ASP A 141 0.01 0.59 -10.52
C ASP A 141 1.20 -0.39 -10.42
#